data_AF-X0U3J3-F1
#
_entry.id   AF-X0U3J3-F1
#
_cell.length_a   1.000
_cell.length_b   1.000
_cell.length_c   1.000
_cell.angle_alpha   90.00
_cell.angle_beta   90.00
_cell.angle_gamma   90.00
#
_symmetry.space_group_name_H-M   'P 1'
#
loop_
_entity.id
_entity.type
_entity.pdbx_description
1 polymer ?
#
loop_
_entity_poly.entity_id
_entity_poly.type
_entity_poly.pdbx_seq_one_letter_code
_entity_poly.pdbx_strand_id
1 'polypeptide(L)'
;ADEGSLEEKQGLLRRGLRGPGISFSWQDPRTTLLEAALSRGDRRLGQVIRRAWQSGAKFDAWDEFFDEGLWWRAFTEAGLDPNFYARRERPFDEVLPWDHIDVGVRKEFLIGEYSRSLQGETTIDCREGCVDCGVSDVFGCGQNPWERSSSDQL
;
A
#
# COMPACT_ATOMS: atom_id res chain seq x y z
N ALA A 1 -4.13 -11.84 9.97
CA ALA A 1 -3.36 -12.31 11.16
C ALA A 1 -3.76 -11.45 12.35
N ASP A 2 -3.84 -12.05 13.53
CA ASP A 2 -4.08 -11.29 14.77
C ASP A 2 -2.80 -10.56 15.22
N GLU A 3 -2.95 -9.46 15.96
CA GLU A 3 -1.84 -8.61 16.42
C GLU A 3 -0.85 -9.40 17.29
N GLY A 4 -1.34 -10.20 18.24
CA GLY A 4 -0.48 -11.01 19.11
C GLY A 4 0.34 -12.04 18.32
N SER A 5 -0.23 -12.62 17.26
CA SER A 5 0.51 -13.53 16.38
C SER A 5 1.63 -12.83 15.61
N LEU A 6 1.45 -11.56 15.23
CA LEU A 6 2.49 -10.78 14.56
C LEU A 6 3.63 -10.43 15.52
N GLU A 7 3.31 -10.01 16.74
CA GLU A 7 4.30 -9.71 17.78
C GLU A 7 5.13 -10.95 18.14
N GLU A 8 4.50 -12.12 18.27
CA GLU A 8 5.19 -13.39 18.54
C GLU A 8 6.20 -13.74 17.43
N LYS A 9 5.78 -13.61 16.16
CA LYS A 9 6.64 -13.86 14.99
C LYS A 9 7.78 -12.86 14.91
N GLN A 10 7.51 -11.58 15.13
CA GLN A 10 8.55 -10.55 15.20
C GLN A 10 9.52 -10.86 16.36
N GLY A 11 9.01 -11.27 17.52
CA GLY A 11 9.81 -11.68 18.66
C GLY A 11 10.72 -12.87 18.36
N LEU A 12 10.24 -13.86 17.59
CA LEU A 12 11.05 -14.99 17.14
C LEU A 12 12.21 -14.51 16.24
N LEU A 13 11.94 -13.66 15.25
CA LEU A 13 12.95 -13.10 14.35
C LEU A 13 13.97 -12.26 15.11
N ARG A 14 13.52 -11.41 16.05
CA ARG A 14 14.40 -10.59 16.91
C ARG A 14 15.34 -11.43 17.77
N ARG A 15 14.96 -12.66 18.12
CA ARG A 15 15.81 -13.59 18.85
C ARG A 15 16.76 -14.35 17.91
N GLY A 16 16.29 -14.76 16.74
CA GLY A 16 17.06 -15.56 15.78
C GLY A 16 18.09 -14.76 14.96
N LEU A 17 17.83 -13.49 14.66
CA LEU A 17 18.65 -12.65 13.78
C LEU A 17 19.69 -11.82 14.55
N ARG A 18 20.28 -12.39 15.60
CA ARG A 18 21.34 -11.75 16.40
C ARG A 18 22.70 -12.29 15.98
N GLY A 19 23.20 -11.81 14.85
CA GLY A 19 24.51 -12.21 14.31
C GLY A 19 25.36 -11.00 13.91
N PRO A 20 26.70 -11.11 13.94
CA PRO A 20 27.57 -10.04 13.45
C PRO A 20 27.28 -9.76 11.97
N GLY A 21 27.13 -8.48 11.62
CA GLY A 21 26.79 -8.04 10.27
C GLY A 21 25.29 -8.07 9.91
N ILE A 22 24.41 -8.44 10.85
CA ILE A 22 22.96 -8.44 10.64
C ILE A 22 22.34 -7.26 11.38
N SER A 23 21.75 -6.33 10.62
CA SER A 23 20.86 -5.29 11.14
C SER A 23 19.42 -5.69 10.85
N PHE A 24 18.59 -5.76 11.88
CA PHE A 24 17.18 -6.11 11.75
C PHE A 24 16.32 -4.91 12.14
N SER A 25 15.61 -4.34 11.16
CA SER A 25 14.58 -3.34 11.35
C SER A 25 13.20 -3.98 11.18
N TRP A 26 12.22 -3.51 11.94
CA TRP A 26 10.83 -3.93 11.83
C TRP A 26 9.92 -2.73 12.10
N GLN A 27 8.69 -2.81 11.60
CA GLN A 27 7.66 -1.82 11.86
C GLN A 27 6.78 -2.29 13.02
N ASP A 28 6.31 -1.34 13.83
CA ASP A 28 5.32 -1.60 14.86
C ASP A 28 4.00 -2.08 14.20
N PRO A 29 3.45 -3.24 14.61
CA PRO A 29 2.17 -3.72 14.12
C PRO A 29 1.01 -2.71 14.23
N ARG A 30 1.03 -1.83 15.25
CA ARG A 30 -0.04 -0.86 15.49
C ARG A 30 0.03 0.32 14.52
N THR A 31 1.22 0.87 14.30
CA THR A 31 1.46 1.86 13.24
C THR A 31 1.08 1.28 11.88
N THR A 32 1.49 0.03 11.63
CA THR A 32 1.14 -0.69 10.39
C THR A 32 -0.38 -0.81 10.22
N LEU A 33 -1.14 -1.07 11.29
CA LEU A 33 -2.61 -1.12 11.24
C LEU A 33 -3.22 0.23 10.87
N LEU A 34 -2.69 1.33 11.44
CA LEU A 34 -3.14 2.67 11.12
C LEU A 34 -2.88 3.02 9.65
N GLU A 35 -1.66 2.80 9.16
CA GLU A 35 -1.28 3.02 7.75
C GLU A 35 -2.16 2.20 6.81
N ALA A 36 -2.35 0.93 7.14
CA ALA A 36 -3.22 0.00 6.43
C ALA A 36 -4.66 0.51 6.32
N ALA A 37 -5.20 1.05 7.42
CA ALA A 37 -6.56 1.59 7.45
C ALA A 37 -6.65 2.88 6.62
N LEU A 38 -5.74 3.83 6.82
CA LEU A 38 -5.71 5.11 6.12
C LEU A 38 -5.54 4.95 4.60
N SER A 39 -4.64 4.06 4.16
CA SER A 39 -4.35 3.82 2.74
C SER A 39 -5.52 3.18 2.00
N ARG A 40 -6.39 2.46 2.72
CA ARG A 40 -7.57 1.76 2.16
C ARG A 40 -8.89 2.41 2.57
N GLY A 41 -8.81 3.66 3.03
CA GLY A 41 -9.93 4.44 3.52
C GLY A 41 -10.87 4.91 2.42
N ASP A 42 -12.10 5.19 2.84
CA ASP A 42 -13.05 5.98 2.05
C ASP A 42 -13.19 7.40 2.65
N ARG A 43 -14.11 8.19 2.10
CA ARG A 43 -14.37 9.57 2.57
C ARG A 43 -14.72 9.65 4.06
N ARG A 44 -15.16 8.57 4.71
CA ARG A 44 -15.49 8.54 6.14
C ARG A 44 -14.22 8.71 6.99
N LEU A 45 -13.05 8.25 6.52
CA LEU A 45 -11.79 8.45 7.24
C LEU A 45 -11.38 9.93 7.34
N GLY A 46 -11.90 10.81 6.48
CA GLY A 46 -11.68 12.25 6.61
C GLY A 46 -12.12 12.78 7.99
N GLN A 47 -13.16 12.18 8.56
CA GLN A 47 -13.61 12.50 9.92
C GLN A 47 -12.65 12.03 11.01
N VAL A 48 -11.96 10.91 10.81
CA VAL A 48 -10.95 10.38 11.74
C VAL A 48 -9.72 11.29 11.71
N ILE A 49 -9.20 11.57 10.51
CA ILE A 49 -8.03 12.42 10.31
C ILE A 49 -8.25 13.80 10.95
N ARG A 50 -9.41 14.40 10.72
CA ARG A 50 -9.76 15.70 11.31
C ARG A 50 -9.76 15.64 12.84
N ARG A 51 -10.36 14.61 13.44
CA ARG A 51 -10.42 14.46 14.90
C ARG A 51 -9.03 14.23 15.50
N ALA A 52 -8.24 13.32 14.92
CA ALA A 52 -6.88 13.06 15.38
C ALA A 52 -6.04 14.36 15.39
N TRP A 53 -6.10 15.15 14.31
CA TRP A 53 -5.45 16.45 14.23
C TRP A 53 -5.95 17.45 15.30
N GLN A 54 -7.27 17.53 15.52
CA GLN A 54 -7.86 18.38 16.57
C GLN A 54 -7.42 17.95 17.97
N SER A 55 -7.19 16.66 18.18
CA SER A 55 -6.68 16.08 19.43
C SER A 55 -5.17 16.21 19.59
N GLY A 56 -4.44 16.72 18.60
CA GLY A 56 -3.02 17.03 18.67
C GLY A 56 -2.11 16.18 17.78
N ALA A 57 -2.63 15.24 17.00
CA ALA A 57 -1.82 14.37 16.13
C ALA A 57 -1.13 15.20 15.05
N LYS A 58 0.20 15.28 15.13
CA LYS A 58 1.08 16.11 14.30
C LYS A 58 2.46 15.48 14.31
N PHE A 59 3.16 15.57 13.17
CA PHE A 59 4.49 14.98 12.99
C PHE A 59 4.51 13.45 13.23
N ASP A 60 3.41 12.76 12.91
CA ASP A 60 3.27 11.30 13.05
C ASP A 60 4.22 10.48 12.17
N ALA A 61 4.96 11.11 11.25
CA ALA A 61 5.99 10.47 10.45
C ALA A 61 7.31 10.24 11.22
N TRP A 62 7.43 10.78 12.44
CA TRP A 62 8.59 10.60 13.31
C TRP A 62 8.14 9.89 14.59
N ASP A 63 8.75 8.74 14.88
CA ASP A 63 8.37 7.86 15.99
C ASP A 63 8.28 8.58 17.35
N GLU A 64 9.11 9.60 17.57
CA GLU A 64 9.15 10.39 18.80
C GLU A 64 7.88 11.23 19.07
N PHE A 65 7.12 11.53 18.01
CA PHE A 65 5.91 12.35 18.06
C PHE A 65 4.64 11.55 17.79
N PHE A 66 4.77 10.30 17.37
CA PHE A 66 3.64 9.45 17.05
C PHE A 66 2.89 9.02 18.32
N ASP A 67 1.61 9.40 18.42
CA ASP A 67 0.71 8.97 19.48
C ASP A 67 -0.50 8.25 18.89
N GLU A 68 -0.42 6.92 18.87
CA GLU A 68 -1.48 6.04 18.40
C GLU A 68 -2.80 6.20 19.17
N GLY A 69 -2.74 6.62 20.43
CA GLY A 69 -3.91 6.83 21.28
C GLY A 69 -4.78 7.98 20.78
N LEU A 70 -4.21 8.97 20.07
CA LEU A 70 -4.99 10.02 19.41
C LEU A 70 -5.81 9.43 18.25
N TRP A 71 -5.21 8.54 17.48
CA TRP A 71 -5.84 7.90 16.33
C TRP A 71 -6.94 6.92 16.74
N TRP A 72 -6.69 6.04 17.72
CA TRP A 72 -7.70 5.09 18.19
C TRP A 72 -8.90 5.78 18.83
N ARG A 73 -8.68 6.88 19.55
CA ARG A 73 -9.79 7.73 20.02
C ARG A 73 -10.55 8.35 18.85
N ALA A 74 -9.87 8.90 17.86
CA ALA A 74 -10.51 9.48 16.68
C ALA A 74 -11.36 8.47 15.89
N PHE A 75 -10.90 7.22 15.75
CA PHE A 75 -11.67 6.12 15.17
C PHE A 75 -12.93 5.83 15.99
N THR A 76 -12.77 5.69 17.31
CA THR A 76 -13.88 5.43 18.24
C THR A 76 -14.94 6.54 18.18
N GLU A 77 -14.52 7.80 18.24
CA GLU A 77 -15.41 8.97 18.18
C GLU A 77 -16.08 9.16 16.81
N ALA A 78 -15.48 8.65 15.74
CA ALA A 78 -16.09 8.62 14.41
C ALA A 78 -17.04 7.41 14.22
N GLY A 79 -17.09 6.47 15.16
CA GLY A 79 -17.86 5.23 15.04
C GLY A 79 -17.32 4.32 13.94
N LEU A 80 -16.00 4.31 13.73
CA LEU A 80 -15.33 3.54 12.69
C LEU A 80 -14.36 2.54 13.31
N ASP A 81 -14.31 1.34 12.74
CA ASP A 81 -13.36 0.31 13.12
C ASP A 81 -12.18 0.29 12.12
N PRO A 82 -10.93 0.48 12.55
CA PRO A 82 -9.77 0.38 11.66
C PRO A 82 -9.65 -1.01 11.00
N ASN A 83 -10.09 -2.09 11.66
CA ASN A 83 -10.02 -3.44 11.10
C ASN A 83 -10.92 -3.63 9.88
N PHE A 84 -12.05 -2.92 9.81
CA PHE A 84 -12.91 -2.92 8.63
C PHE A 84 -12.14 -2.51 7.36
N TYR A 85 -11.26 -1.52 7.49
CA TYR A 85 -10.44 -1.03 6.39
C TYR A 85 -9.20 -1.91 6.16
N ALA A 86 -8.57 -2.35 7.26
CA ALA A 86 -7.25 -2.97 7.22
C ALA A 86 -7.24 -4.50 7.00
N ARG A 87 -8.28 -5.21 7.42
CA ARG A 87 -8.26 -6.69 7.49
C ARG A 87 -9.33 -7.37 6.64
N ARG A 88 -10.36 -6.63 6.21
CA ARG A 88 -11.45 -7.18 5.41
C ARG A 88 -10.95 -7.58 4.01
N GLU A 89 -11.27 -8.80 3.61
CA GLU A 89 -11.12 -9.24 2.22
C GLU A 89 -12.10 -8.48 1.32
N ARG A 90 -11.60 -8.02 0.16
CA ARG A 90 -12.39 -7.25 -0.80
C ARG A 90 -12.55 -8.07 -2.06
N PRO A 91 -13.79 -8.34 -2.51
CA PRO A 91 -14.00 -9.03 -3.77
C PRO A 91 -13.65 -8.10 -4.94
N PHE A 92 -13.27 -8.67 -6.08
CA PHE A 92 -12.78 -7.88 -7.23
C PHE A 92 -13.86 -7.02 -7.90
N ASP A 93 -15.13 -7.37 -7.71
CA ASP A 93 -16.30 -6.64 -8.20
C ASP A 93 -16.74 -5.51 -7.27
N GLU A 94 -16.12 -5.36 -6.08
CA GLU A 94 -16.33 -4.21 -5.22
C GLU A 94 -15.82 -2.93 -5.90
N VAL A 95 -16.61 -1.86 -5.82
CA VAL A 95 -16.17 -0.51 -6.20
C VAL A 95 -15.30 0.04 -5.06
N LEU A 96 -14.01 0.18 -5.32
CA LEU A 96 -13.06 0.65 -4.32
C LEU A 96 -13.08 2.17 -4.22
N PRO A 97 -12.81 2.74 -3.03
CA PRO A 97 -12.76 4.20 -2.86
C PRO A 97 -11.76 4.90 -3.80
N TRP A 98 -10.71 4.21 -4.22
CA TRP A 98 -9.67 4.68 -5.13
C TRP A 98 -9.85 4.21 -6.59
N ASP A 99 -10.95 3.53 -6.95
CA ASP A 99 -11.20 3.08 -8.35
C ASP A 99 -11.32 4.24 -9.34
N HIS A 100 -11.51 5.48 -8.86
CA HIS A 100 -11.52 6.68 -9.69
C HIS A 100 -10.12 7.19 -10.06
N ILE A 101 -9.05 6.59 -9.51
CA ILE A 101 -7.66 6.93 -9.82
C ILE A 101 -7.23 6.05 -10.99
N ASP A 102 -7.01 6.68 -12.15
CA ASP A 102 -6.50 6.01 -13.34
C ASP A 102 -4.99 6.23 -13.46
N VAL A 103 -4.24 5.13 -13.43
CA VAL A 103 -2.77 5.09 -13.61
C VAL A 103 -2.37 4.51 -14.97
N GLY A 104 -3.33 4.27 -15.86
CA GLY A 104 -3.15 3.65 -17.17
C GLY A 104 -3.02 2.13 -17.14
N VAL A 105 -3.08 1.47 -15.98
CA VAL A 105 -3.07 0.01 -15.87
C VAL A 105 -4.51 -0.50 -15.76
N ARG A 106 -4.87 -1.50 -16.58
CA ARG A 106 -6.22 -2.09 -16.57
C ARG A 106 -6.48 -2.87 -15.27
N LYS A 107 -7.69 -2.74 -14.70
CA LYS A 107 -8.09 -3.44 -13.48
C LYS A 107 -7.99 -4.96 -13.63
N GLU A 108 -8.34 -5.48 -14.80
CA GLU A 108 -8.26 -6.90 -15.14
C GLU A 108 -6.81 -7.41 -15.12
N PHE A 109 -5.86 -6.58 -15.56
CA PHE A 109 -4.44 -6.91 -15.48
C PHE A 109 -3.97 -7.01 -14.03
N LEU A 110 -4.35 -6.06 -13.16
CA LEU A 110 -4.02 -6.09 -11.73
C LEU A 110 -4.62 -7.30 -11.00
N ILE A 111 -5.85 -7.70 -11.35
CA ILE A 111 -6.49 -8.92 -10.82
C ILE A 111 -5.70 -10.17 -11.25
N GLY A 112 -5.24 -10.20 -12.50
CA GLY A 112 -4.36 -11.26 -13.02
C GLY A 112 -3.02 -11.31 -12.28
N GLU A 113 -2.37 -10.17 -12.06
CA GLU A 113 -1.12 -10.04 -11.30
C GLU A 113 -1.28 -10.53 -9.85
N TYR A 114 -2.37 -10.14 -9.20
CA TYR A 114 -2.69 -10.63 -7.86
C TYR A 114 -2.81 -12.15 -7.83
N SER A 115 -3.50 -12.74 -8.80
CA SER A 115 -3.67 -14.20 -8.89
C SER A 115 -2.33 -14.92 -9.11
N ARG A 116 -1.47 -14.41 -9.99
CA ARG A 116 -0.09 -14.90 -10.19
C ARG A 116 0.74 -14.80 -8.90
N SER A 117 0.62 -13.69 -8.18
CA SER A 117 1.36 -13.48 -6.92
C SER A 117 1.03 -14.54 -5.87
N LEU A 118 -0.24 -14.99 -5.80
CA LEU A 118 -0.66 -16.06 -4.89
C LEU A 118 -0.08 -17.42 -5.28
N GLN A 119 0.27 -17.60 -6.55
CA GLN A 119 0.93 -18.80 -7.08
C GLN A 119 2.46 -18.71 -7.02
N GLY A 120 3.02 -17.56 -6.58
CA GLY A 120 4.46 -17.31 -6.58
C GLY A 120 5.03 -17.09 -7.99
N GLU A 121 4.19 -16.79 -8.97
CA GLU A 121 4.59 -16.52 -10.34
C GLU A 121 4.91 -15.03 -10.52
N THR A 122 5.97 -14.74 -11.27
CA THR A 122 6.40 -13.38 -11.59
C THR A 122 6.11 -13.04 -13.04
N THR A 123 5.65 -11.81 -13.28
CA THR A 123 5.56 -11.26 -14.64
C THR A 123 6.93 -10.82 -15.12
N ILE A 124 7.18 -11.01 -16.42
CA ILE A 124 8.44 -10.63 -17.07
C ILE A 124 8.64 -9.10 -17.04
N ASP A 125 9.88 -8.68 -17.27
CA ASP A 125 10.20 -7.27 -17.44
C ASP A 125 9.58 -6.73 -18.74
N CYS A 126 8.86 -5.61 -18.67
CA CYS A 126 8.21 -5.01 -19.85
C CYS A 126 9.20 -4.52 -20.92
N ARG A 127 10.50 -4.41 -20.58
CA ARG A 127 11.60 -4.14 -21.52
C ARG A 127 11.99 -5.35 -22.36
N GLU A 128 11.68 -6.56 -21.88
CA GLU A 128 11.95 -7.81 -22.59
C GLU A 128 10.75 -8.20 -23.50
N GLY A 129 9.56 -7.73 -23.16
CA GLY A 129 8.37 -7.87 -23.98
C GLY A 129 7.17 -7.17 -23.35
N CYS A 130 6.32 -6.55 -24.18
CA CYS A 130 5.10 -5.93 -23.67
C CYS A 130 4.17 -6.98 -23.05
N VAL A 131 3.77 -6.77 -21.80
CA VAL A 131 2.86 -7.65 -21.05
C VAL A 131 1.39 -7.21 -21.13
N ASP A 132 1.12 -6.23 -21.97
CA ASP A 132 -0.22 -5.70 -22.23
C ASP A 132 -0.94 -5.26 -20.93
N CYS A 133 -0.26 -4.45 -20.08
CA CYS A 133 -0.85 -3.96 -18.84
C CYS A 133 -1.87 -2.82 -19.04
N GLY A 134 -1.93 -2.23 -20.25
CA GLY A 134 -2.79 -1.09 -20.61
C GLY A 134 -2.07 0.26 -20.68
N VAL A 135 -0.87 0.39 -20.10
CA VAL A 135 -0.13 1.67 -20.04
C VAL A 135 0.14 2.23 -21.44
N SER A 136 0.43 1.34 -22.40
CA SER A 136 0.66 1.70 -23.80
C SER A 136 -0.56 2.35 -24.47
N ASP A 137 -1.77 1.97 -24.07
CA ASP A 137 -3.01 2.51 -24.65
C ASP A 137 -3.25 3.96 -24.21
N VAL A 138 -2.84 4.30 -22.99
CA VAL A 138 -3.07 5.61 -22.37
C VAL A 138 -1.92 6.58 -22.63
N PHE A 139 -0.67 6.13 -22.48
CA PHE A 139 0.51 7.00 -22.53
C PHE A 139 1.41 6.75 -23.73
N GLY A 140 1.22 5.63 -24.45
CA GLY A 140 2.19 5.14 -25.41
C GLY A 140 3.44 4.57 -24.71
N CYS A 141 3.77 3.32 -24.99
CA CYS A 141 4.99 2.69 -24.48
C CYS A 141 5.80 2.22 -25.69
N GLY A 142 6.98 2.80 -25.92
CA GLY A 142 7.80 2.50 -27.10
C GLY A 142 8.43 3.69 -27.81
N GLN A 143 8.23 4.93 -27.34
CA GLN A 143 9.09 6.04 -27.77
C GLN A 143 10.19 6.24 -26.74
N ASN A 144 11.35 5.63 -27.00
CA ASN A 144 12.57 6.08 -26.35
C ASN A 144 12.82 7.53 -26.81
N PRO A 145 12.81 8.54 -25.91
CA PRO A 145 13.05 9.94 -26.32
C PRO A 145 14.42 10.14 -26.96
N TRP A 146 15.36 9.20 -26.72
CA TRP A 146 16.74 9.23 -27.17
C TRP A 146 17.01 8.40 -28.45
N GLU A 147 16.02 7.68 -28.97
CA GLU A 147 16.09 6.96 -30.25
C GLU A 147 15.09 7.54 -31.26
N ARG A 148 15.08 8.87 -31.43
CA ARG A 148 14.57 9.43 -32.69
C ARG A 148 15.55 9.01 -33.77
N SER A 149 15.14 8.06 -34.61
CA SER A 149 15.83 7.71 -35.85
C SER A 149 16.19 8.98 -36.61
N SER A 150 17.45 9.06 -37.07
CA SER A 150 18.03 10.17 -37.86
C SER A 150 17.36 10.41 -39.23
N SER A 151 16.11 9.97 -39.41
CA SER A 151 15.33 10.08 -40.64
C SER A 151 14.34 11.25 -40.67
N ASP A 152 14.18 11.99 -39.57
CA ASP A 152 13.35 13.22 -39.52
C ASP A 152 14.18 14.50 -39.84
N GLN A 153 15.14 14.39 -40.75
CA GLN A 153 15.77 15.54 -41.42
C GLN A 153 15.59 15.41 -42.95
N LEU A 154 14.35 15.65 -43.40
CA LEU A 154 14.06 16.09 -44.77
C LEU A 154 13.07 17.26 -44.71
#